data_AF-A0A843HSC2-F1
#
_entry.id   AF-A0A843HSC2-F1
#
_cell.length_a   1.000
_cell.length_b   1.000
_cell.length_c   1.000
_cell.angle_alpha   90.00
_cell.angle_beta   90.00
_cell.angle_gamma   90.00
#
_symmetry.space_group_name_H-M   'P 1'
#
loop_
_entity.id
_entity.type
_entity.pdbx_description
1 polymer ?
#
loop_
_entity_poly.entity_id
_entity_poly.type
_entity_poly.pdbx_seq_one_letter_code
_entity_poly.pdbx_strand_id
1 'polypeptide(L)'
;MNKFAVILGVVGIITSHIYPQTAVVTDVKRNDTITVKTFTGFEYSFSDEDGDWFEGDICAMIMDDNGTEDDITDDIILTERYTGWIDDWENWGY
;
A
#
# COMPACT_ATOMS: atom_id res chain seq x y z
N MET A 1 -21.22 43.13 -8.64
CA MET A 1 -21.66 42.44 -7.40
C MET A 1 -22.04 41.03 -7.79
N ASN A 2 -21.14 40.07 -7.61
CA ASN A 2 -21.43 38.67 -7.88
C ASN A 2 -21.76 38.02 -6.54
N LYS A 3 -22.99 37.53 -6.40
CA LYS A 3 -23.41 36.74 -5.25
C LYS A 3 -23.04 35.29 -5.54
N PHE A 4 -22.00 34.78 -4.90
CA PHE A 4 -21.78 33.34 -4.79
C PHE A 4 -22.61 32.84 -3.61
N ALA A 5 -23.52 31.90 -3.87
CA ALA A 5 -24.25 31.21 -2.83
C ALA A 5 -23.31 30.19 -2.19
N VAL A 6 -23.01 30.37 -0.90
CA VAL A 6 -22.37 29.33 -0.07
C VAL A 6 -23.47 28.35 0.30
N ILE A 7 -23.44 27.15 -0.27
CA ILE A 7 -24.26 26.04 0.19
C ILE A 7 -23.60 25.52 1.46
N LEU A 8 -24.24 25.75 2.61
CA LEU A 8 -23.94 25.14 3.89
C LEU A 8 -24.24 23.63 3.81
N GLY A 9 -23.27 22.86 3.34
CA GLY A 9 -23.10 21.46 3.67
C GLY A 9 -21.67 21.31 4.14
N VAL A 10 -21.44 20.62 5.25
CA VAL A 10 -20.08 20.31 5.70
C VAL A 10 -19.36 19.59 4.56
N VAL A 11 -18.56 20.31 3.78
CA VAL A 11 -17.51 19.71 2.98
C VAL A 11 -16.45 19.37 4.00
N GLY A 12 -16.58 18.20 4.63
CA GLY A 12 -15.47 17.61 5.34
C GLY A 12 -14.34 17.55 4.32
N ILE A 13 -13.28 18.32 4.55
CA ILE A 13 -12.06 18.13 3.79
C ILE A 13 -11.63 16.73 4.19
N ILE A 14 -11.81 15.76 3.29
CA ILE A 14 -11.21 14.44 3.49
C ILE A 14 -9.72 14.68 3.26
N THR A 15 -9.01 14.91 4.35
CA THR A 15 -7.56 15.02 4.36
C THR A 15 -7.04 13.60 4.47
N SER A 16 -6.34 13.13 3.43
CA SER A 16 -5.62 11.88 3.53
C SER A 16 -4.19 12.09 4.01
N HIS A 17 -3.63 11.07 4.65
CA HIS A 17 -2.27 11.03 5.14
C HIS A 17 -1.45 10.04 4.34
N ILE A 18 -0.22 10.46 4.04
CA ILE A 18 0.76 9.62 3.37
C ILE A 18 1.74 9.11 4.40
N TYR A 19 1.97 7.80 4.43
CA TYR A 19 2.86 7.17 5.40
C TYR A 19 3.70 6.05 4.78
N PRO A 20 4.90 5.77 5.33
CA PRO A 20 5.74 4.66 4.87
C PRO A 20 5.26 3.35 5.49
N GLN A 21 5.26 2.28 4.69
CA GLN A 21 4.99 0.92 5.15
C GLN A 21 6.06 -0.04 4.60
N THR A 22 6.31 -1.14 5.31
CA THR A 22 7.15 -2.23 4.83
C THR A 22 6.40 -3.54 4.90
N ALA A 23 6.59 -4.36 3.87
CA ALA A 23 5.97 -5.65 3.73
C ALA A 23 6.94 -6.64 3.10
N VAL A 24 6.56 -7.91 3.08
CA VAL A 24 7.31 -8.96 2.39
C VAL A 24 6.45 -9.56 1.29
N VAL A 25 7.05 -9.82 0.14
CA VAL A 25 6.36 -10.49 -0.97
C VAL A 25 6.01 -11.92 -0.58
N THR A 26 4.75 -12.28 -0.73
CA THR A 26 4.22 -13.61 -0.39
C THR A 26 3.70 -14.38 -1.59
N ASP A 27 3.44 -13.72 -2.73
CA ASP A 27 3.02 -14.37 -3.97
C ASP A 27 3.40 -13.50 -5.16
N VAL A 28 3.88 -14.12 -6.24
CA VAL A 28 4.18 -13.46 -7.51
C VAL A 28 3.45 -14.20 -8.62
N LYS A 29 2.41 -13.57 -9.17
CA LYS A 29 1.58 -14.17 -10.21
C LYS A 29 2.17 -13.95 -11.59
N ARG A 30 1.80 -14.82 -12.55
CA ARG A 30 2.25 -14.77 -13.95
C ARG A 30 1.85 -13.52 -14.73
N ASN A 31 0.95 -12.70 -14.21
CA ASN A 31 0.52 -11.44 -14.79
C ASN A 31 1.18 -10.25 -14.08
N ASP A 32 2.37 -10.48 -13.51
CA ASP A 32 3.19 -9.49 -12.83
C ASP A 32 2.44 -8.77 -11.70
N THR A 33 1.53 -9.51 -11.04
CA THR A 33 0.85 -9.07 -9.81
C THR A 33 1.61 -9.63 -8.61
N ILE A 34 2.14 -8.72 -7.81
CA ILE A 34 2.91 -9.03 -6.61
C ILE A 34 1.96 -8.85 -5.43
N THR A 35 1.85 -9.87 -4.59
CA THR A 35 1.16 -9.78 -3.29
C THR A 35 2.20 -9.61 -2.20
N VAL A 36 2.00 -8.62 -1.34
CA VAL A 36 2.86 -8.36 -0.18
C VAL A 36 2.04 -8.43 1.10
N LYS A 37 2.67 -8.89 2.17
CA LYS A 37 2.09 -8.98 3.51
C LYS A 37 2.90 -8.15 4.48
N THR A 38 2.25 -7.22 5.16
CA THR A 38 2.88 -6.41 6.20
C THR A 38 3.20 -7.28 7.42
N PHE A 39 4.13 -6.83 8.26
CA PHE A 39 4.47 -7.51 9.51
C PHE A 39 3.33 -7.54 10.54
N THR A 40 2.27 -6.75 10.32
CA THR A 40 1.03 -6.80 11.10
C THR A 40 -0.03 -7.73 10.49
N GLY A 41 0.24 -8.31 9.32
CA GLY A 41 -0.58 -9.34 8.68
C GLY A 41 -1.59 -8.84 7.63
N PHE A 42 -1.53 -7.57 7.22
CA PHE A 42 -2.37 -7.05 6.13
C PHE A 42 -1.75 -7.34 4.77
N GLU A 43 -2.57 -7.73 3.81
CA GLU A 43 -2.13 -8.03 2.45
C GLU A 43 -2.51 -6.91 1.48
N TYR A 44 -1.58 -6.56 0.60
CA TYR A 44 -1.77 -5.61 -0.49
C TYR A 44 -1.23 -6.21 -1.78
N SER A 45 -1.61 -5.64 -2.93
CA SER A 45 -1.08 -6.06 -4.21
C SER A 45 -0.82 -4.88 -5.14
N PHE A 46 0.22 -5.00 -5.95
CA PHE A 46 0.55 -4.06 -7.02
C PHE A 46 1.00 -4.82 -8.27
N SER A 47 1.06 -4.11 -9.40
CA SER A 47 1.60 -4.64 -10.65
C SER A 47 2.91 -3.97 -10.99
N ASP A 48 3.93 -4.77 -11.31
CA ASP A 48 5.24 -4.29 -11.73
C ASP A 48 5.81 -5.20 -12.82
N GLU A 49 5.69 -4.79 -14.08
CA GLU A 49 6.12 -5.56 -15.25
C GLU A 49 7.65 -5.58 -15.43
N ASP A 50 8.36 -4.63 -14.80
CA ASP A 50 9.82 -4.48 -14.92
C ASP A 50 10.56 -5.08 -13.71
N GLY A 51 9.84 -5.47 -12.66
CA GLY A 51 10.40 -5.93 -11.39
C GLY A 51 10.62 -7.44 -11.33
N ASP A 52 11.87 -7.87 -11.11
CA ASP A 52 12.23 -9.25 -10.77
C ASP A 52 11.91 -9.57 -9.31
N TRP A 53 10.61 -9.62 -8.97
CA TRP A 53 10.14 -9.93 -7.62
C TRP A 53 10.10 -11.44 -7.35
N PHE A 54 10.40 -11.84 -6.12
CA PHE A 54 10.35 -13.22 -5.62
C PHE A 54 9.74 -13.27 -4.20
N GLU A 55 9.16 -14.41 -3.82
CA GLU A 55 8.57 -14.63 -2.48
C GLU A 55 9.62 -14.58 -1.37
N GLY A 56 9.60 -13.56 -0.52
CA GLY A 56 10.64 -13.28 0.48
C GLY A 56 11.35 -11.93 0.27
N ASP A 57 11.10 -11.26 -0.85
CA ASP A 57 11.56 -9.90 -1.11
C ASP A 57 10.93 -8.92 -0.12
N ILE A 58 11.73 -8.00 0.40
CA ILE A 58 11.26 -6.90 1.23
C ILE A 58 10.86 -5.73 0.33
N CYS A 59 9.62 -5.30 0.46
CA CYS A 59 9.04 -4.17 -0.26
C CYS A 59 8.82 -2.99 0.69
N ALA A 60 9.40 -1.84 0.34
CA ALA A 60 9.06 -0.56 0.97
C ALA A 60 7.99 0.15 0.13
N MET A 61 6.93 0.61 0.79
CA MET A 61 5.78 1.23 0.16
C MET A 61 5.52 2.61 0.75
N ILE A 62 5.03 3.52 -0.08
CA ILE A 62 4.38 4.74 0.36
C ILE A 62 2.88 4.52 0.19
N MET A 63 2.15 4.64 1.29
CA MET A 63 0.72 4.39 1.37
C MET A 63 -0.05 5.71 1.49
N ASP A 64 -1.28 5.72 0.98
CA ASP A 64 -2.30 6.74 1.23
C ASP A 64 -3.40 6.09 2.07
N ASP A 65 -3.74 6.69 3.22
CA ASP A 65 -4.82 6.22 4.09
C ASP A 65 -6.21 6.46 3.51
N ASN A 66 -6.34 6.98 2.28
CA ASN A 66 -7.61 7.27 1.61
C ASN A 66 -8.58 8.17 2.42
N GLY A 67 -8.07 8.89 3.42
CA GLY A 67 -8.86 9.70 4.35
C GLY A 67 -9.55 8.93 5.47
N THR A 68 -9.17 7.68 5.71
CA THR A 68 -9.69 6.78 6.75
C THR A 68 -8.62 6.48 7.80
N GLU A 69 -8.24 7.49 8.60
CA GLU A 69 -7.15 7.40 9.60
C GLU A 69 -7.16 6.16 10.51
N ASP A 70 -8.35 5.66 10.86
CA ASP A 70 -8.54 4.52 11.77
C ASP A 70 -8.90 3.20 11.07
N ASP A 71 -8.98 3.17 9.72
CA ASP A 71 -9.34 1.99 8.93
C ASP A 71 -8.37 1.79 7.76
N ILE A 72 -7.50 0.79 7.89
CA ILE A 72 -6.42 0.51 6.93
C ILE A 72 -6.88 -0.30 5.70
N THR A 73 -8.16 -0.71 5.66
CA THR A 73 -8.64 -1.72 4.71
C THR A 73 -8.87 -1.19 3.31
N ASP A 74 -8.92 0.13 3.13
CA ASP A 74 -9.03 0.82 1.85
C ASP A 74 -7.79 1.65 1.49
N ASP A 75 -6.68 1.46 2.21
CA ASP A 75 -5.40 2.10 1.93
C ASP A 75 -4.84 1.72 0.55
N ILE A 76 -4.17 2.69 -0.07
CA ILE A 76 -3.68 2.58 -1.45
C ILE A 76 -2.16 2.67 -1.48
N ILE A 77 -1.52 1.75 -2.21
CA ILE A 77 -0.09 1.86 -2.54
C ILE A 77 0.09 2.96 -3.58
N LEU A 78 0.87 3.99 -3.26
CA LEU A 78 1.23 5.06 -4.17
C LEU A 78 2.54 4.78 -4.91
N THR A 79 3.50 4.15 -4.25
CA THR A 79 4.76 3.69 -4.86
C THR A 79 5.41 2.61 -4.01
N GLU A 80 6.16 1.74 -4.69
CA GLU A 80 6.86 0.60 -4.15
C GLU A 80 8.34 0.60 -4.55
N ARG A 81 9.18 0.01 -3.69
CA ARG A 81 10.61 -0.19 -3.94
C ARG A 81 11.08 -1.52 -3.37
N TYR A 82 11.83 -2.26 -4.16
CA TYR A 82 12.64 -3.38 -3.69
C TYR A 82 13.67 -2.90 -2.66
N THR A 83 13.81 -3.61 -1.53
CA THR A 83 14.74 -3.23 -0.46
C THR A 83 15.59 -4.37 0.10
N GLY A 84 15.60 -5.52 -0.57
CA GLY A 84 16.39 -6.70 -0.17
C GLY A 84 15.53 -7.95 -0.02
N TRP A 85 16.06 -8.95 0.67
CA TRP A 85 15.45 -10.27 0.86
C TRP A 85 15.57 -10.74 2.31
N ILE A 86 14.62 -11.54 2.78
CA ILE A 86 14.73 -12.27 4.05
C ILE A 86 15.32 -13.65 3.82
N ASP A 87 16.56 -13.87 4.27
CA ASP A 87 17.16 -15.21 4.26
C ASP A 87 16.26 -16.19 5.04
N ASP A 88 16.07 -17.38 4.46
CA ASP A 88 15.26 -18.46 5.05
C ASP A 88 13.75 -18.16 5.16
N TRP A 89 13.20 -17.38 4.22
CA TRP A 89 11.78 -17.01 4.09
C TRP A 89 10.78 -18.13 4.41
N GLU A 90 11.01 -19.35 3.90
CA GLU A 90 10.14 -20.51 4.09
C GLU A 90 9.91 -20.87 5.58
N ASN A 91 10.82 -20.50 6.46
CA ASN A 91 10.75 -20.80 7.90
C ASN A 91 10.12 -19.69 8.75
N TRP A 92 9.75 -18.54 8.15
CA TRP A 92 9.22 -17.39 8.89
C TRP A 92 7.69 -17.38 9.03
N GLY A 93 6.99 -18.37 8.47
CA GLY A 93 5.56 -18.57 8.67
C GLY A 93 4.67 -17.50 8.02
N TYR A 94 5.14 -16.90 6.91
CA TYR A 94 4.40 -15.92 6.13
C TYR A 94 3.45 -16.55 5.13
#